data_AF-A0A8T4N2I1-F1
#
_entry.id   AF-A0A8T4N2I1-F1
#
_cell.length_a   1.000
_cell.length_b   1.000
_cell.length_c   1.000
_cell.angle_alpha   90.00
_cell.angle_beta   90.00
_cell.angle_gamma   90.00
#
_symmetry.space_group_name_H-M   'P 1'
#
loop_
_entity.id
_entity.type
_entity.pdbx_description
1 polymer ?
#
loop_
_entity_poly.entity_id
_entity_poly.type
_entity_poly.pdbx_seq_one_letter_code
_entity_poly.pdbx_strand_id
1 'polypeptide(L)'
;MGNLSKNSSYGVNVALGVNYHPNELFGMQVGAGNGALKLRGCQVGFYNVCGEDSKGVQIGFLNRRENAPWYAKVIPFIAIRNGKSKKE
;
A
#
# COMPACT_ATOMS: atom_id res chain seq x y z
N MET A 1 -16.43 -8.88 -2.45
CA MET A 1 -16.23 -7.67 -3.28
C MET A 1 -14.80 -7.18 -3.11
N GLY A 2 -13.98 -7.32 -4.15
CA GLY A 2 -12.64 -6.75 -4.24
C GLY A 2 -12.61 -5.76 -5.41
N ASN A 3 -11.85 -4.68 -5.28
CA ASN A 3 -11.70 -3.70 -6.34
C ASN A 3 -10.39 -3.98 -7.09
N LEU A 4 -10.48 -4.18 -8.40
CA LEU A 4 -9.32 -4.32 -9.30
C LEU A 4 -9.33 -3.13 -10.24
N SER A 5 -8.68 -2.03 -9.85
CA SER A 5 -8.52 -0.88 -10.73
C SER A 5 -7.19 -0.98 -11.48
N LYS A 6 -7.28 -1.11 -12.80
CA LYS A 6 -6.14 -1.11 -13.72
C LYS A 6 -5.56 0.29 -13.98
N ASN A 7 -6.20 1.35 -13.48
CA ASN A 7 -5.81 2.73 -13.78
C ASN A 7 -5.36 3.49 -12.52
N SER A 8 -4.58 4.57 -12.69
CA SER A 8 -4.17 5.43 -11.56
C SER A 8 -5.41 5.92 -10.83
N SER A 9 -5.63 5.37 -9.64
CA SER A 9 -6.85 5.59 -8.88
C SER A 9 -6.59 6.69 -7.87
N TYR A 10 -7.18 7.85 -8.13
CA TYR A 10 -7.19 8.99 -7.21
C TYR A 10 -8.46 8.91 -6.37
N GLY A 11 -8.35 8.51 -5.10
CA GLY A 11 -9.51 8.44 -4.20
C GLY A 11 -9.43 7.42 -3.07
N VAL A 12 -10.53 7.30 -2.33
CA VAL A 12 -10.69 6.34 -1.24
C VAL A 12 -11.26 5.04 -1.81
N ASN A 13 -10.47 3.96 -1.76
CA ASN A 13 -10.88 2.62 -2.19
C ASN A 13 -11.22 1.79 -0.96
N VAL A 14 -12.51 1.60 -0.71
CA VAL A 14 -12.99 0.73 0.38
C VAL A 14 -13.47 -0.58 -0.25
N ALA A 15 -12.88 -1.70 0.16
CA ALA A 15 -13.38 -3.02 -0.20
C ALA A 15 -13.30 -3.96 0.99
N LEU A 16 -14.34 -4.75 1.20
CA LEU A 16 -14.37 -5.74 2.29
C LEU A 16 -13.42 -6.94 2.06
N GLY A 17 -12.82 -7.05 0.87
CA GLY A 17 -11.94 -8.14 0.47
C GLY A 17 -10.50 -7.71 0.18
N VAL A 18 -9.99 -8.16 -0.97
CA VAL A 18 -8.64 -7.84 -1.45
C VAL A 18 -8.71 -6.72 -2.47
N ASN A 19 -7.90 -5.69 -2.28
CA ASN A 19 -7.62 -4.64 -3.25
C ASN A 19 -6.24 -4.88 -3.87
N TYR A 20 -6.15 -4.93 -5.19
CA TYR A 20 -4.87 -5.03 -5.87
C TYR A 20 -4.77 -3.98 -6.97
N HIS A 21 -3.74 -3.14 -6.88
CA HIS A 21 -3.48 -2.03 -7.79
C HIS A 21 -2.07 -2.18 -8.37
N PRO A 22 -1.94 -2.62 -9.64
CA PRO A 22 -0.62 -2.82 -10.26
C PRO A 22 0.09 -1.51 -10.63
N ASN A 23 -0.59 -0.37 -10.58
CA ASN A 23 -0.07 0.95 -10.96
C ASN A 23 0.11 1.87 -9.73
N GLU A 24 -0.03 3.18 -9.93
CA GLU A 24 0.02 4.18 -8.87
C GLU A 24 -1.35 4.37 -8.23
N LEU A 25 -1.42 4.18 -6.90
CA LEU A 25 -2.60 4.49 -6.12
C LEU A 25 -2.37 5.75 -5.30
N PHE A 26 -3.21 6.76 -5.51
CA PHE A 26 -3.20 8.01 -4.77
C PHE A 26 -4.46 8.08 -3.90
N GLY A 27 -4.32 7.87 -2.59
CA GLY A 27 -5.44 7.95 -1.66
C GLY A 27 -5.43 6.89 -0.56
N MET A 28 -6.60 6.53 -0.06
CA MET A 28 -6.76 5.64 1.09
C MET A 28 -7.36 4.30 0.66
N GLN A 29 -6.70 3.17 0.95
CA GLN A 29 -7.29 1.83 0.77
C GLN A 29 -7.71 1.27 2.12
N VAL A 30 -8.91 0.74 2.21
CA VAL A 30 -9.40 0.02 3.38
C VAL A 30 -9.92 -1.35 2.95
N GLY A 31 -9.38 -2.41 3.52
CA GLY A 31 -9.82 -3.78 3.20
C GLY A 31 -9.02 -4.87 3.89
N ALA A 32 -9.45 -6.13 3.77
CA ALA A 32 -8.78 -7.25 4.44
C ALA A 32 -7.35 -7.46 3.90
N GLY A 33 -7.17 -7.34 2.58
CA GLY A 33 -5.86 -7.40 1.94
C GLY A 33 -5.67 -6.23 0.97
N ASN A 34 -4.56 -5.51 1.07
CA ASN A 34 -4.25 -4.42 0.15
C ASN A 34 -2.91 -4.67 -0.52
N GLY A 35 -2.84 -4.49 -1.83
CA GLY A 35 -1.64 -4.62 -2.65
C GLY A 35 -1.51 -3.44 -3.60
N ALA A 36 -0.38 -2.74 -3.59
CA ALA A 36 -0.13 -1.65 -4.53
C ALA A 36 1.35 -1.58 -4.93
N LEU A 37 1.65 -1.48 -6.23
CA LEU A 37 3.04 -1.34 -6.67
C LEU A 37 3.65 0.00 -6.22
N LYS A 38 2.86 1.08 -6.34
CA LYS A 38 3.22 2.41 -5.85
C LYS A 38 2.05 3.00 -5.06
N LEU A 39 2.20 3.11 -3.74
CA LEU A 39 1.20 3.70 -2.86
C LEU A 39 1.58 5.15 -2.53
N ARG A 40 0.65 6.08 -2.75
CA ARG A 40 0.74 7.49 -2.35
C ARG A 40 -0.46 7.83 -1.44
N GLY A 41 -0.39 7.49 -0.16
CA GLY A 41 -1.50 7.74 0.77
C GLY A 41 -1.55 6.77 1.96
N CYS A 42 -2.72 6.21 2.30
CA CYS A 42 -2.88 5.35 3.47
C CYS A 42 -3.45 3.98 3.09
N GLN A 43 -2.96 2.88 3.67
CA GLN A 43 -3.60 1.56 3.57
C GLN A 43 -3.98 1.09 4.96
N VAL A 44 -5.21 0.62 5.14
CA VAL A 44 -5.72 0.04 6.38
C VAL A 44 -6.25 -1.35 6.08
N GLY A 45 -5.73 -2.37 6.75
CA GLY A 45 -6.13 -3.74 6.48
C GLY A 45 -5.44 -4.79 7.32
N PHE A 46 -5.80 -6.07 7.16
CA PHE A 46 -5.09 -7.15 7.87
C PHE A 46 -3.70 -7.39 7.25
N TYR A 47 -3.63 -7.42 5.92
CA TYR A 47 -2.40 -7.65 5.18
C TYR A 47 -2.19 -6.56 4.14
N ASN A 48 -1.11 -5.78 4.27
CA ASN A 48 -0.77 -4.72 3.33
C ASN A 48 0.55 -5.03 2.62
N VAL A 49 0.60 -4.88 1.31
CA VAL A 49 1.79 -5.02 0.47
C VAL A 49 1.95 -3.78 -0.36
N CYS A 50 3.16 -3.22 -0.37
CA CYS A 50 3.47 -2.24 -1.39
C CYS A 50 4.92 -2.25 -1.88
N GLY A 51 5.14 -1.69 -3.06
CA GLY A 51 6.47 -1.60 -3.68
C GLY A 51 7.37 -0.56 -3.04
N GLU A 52 8.62 -0.50 -3.53
CA GLU A 52 9.68 0.35 -2.96
C GLU A 52 9.36 1.85 -3.05
N ASP A 53 8.69 2.27 -4.11
CA ASP A 53 8.41 3.67 -4.46
C ASP A 53 7.10 4.19 -3.85
N SER A 54 6.79 3.72 -2.65
CA SER A 54 5.56 4.05 -1.95
C SER A 54 5.77 5.05 -0.83
N LYS A 55 4.98 6.13 -0.84
CA LYS A 55 4.93 7.19 0.16
C LYS A 55 3.58 7.18 0.87
N GLY A 56 3.55 6.87 2.15
CA GLY A 56 2.30 6.71 2.87
C GLY A 56 2.39 6.02 4.22
N VAL A 57 1.23 5.79 4.82
CA VAL A 57 1.09 5.02 6.07
C VAL A 57 0.34 3.73 5.78
N GLN A 58 0.82 2.63 6.38
CA GLN A 58 0.22 1.31 6.28
C GLN A 58 -0.15 0.86 7.69
N ILE A 59 -1.42 0.66 7.95
CA ILE A 59 -1.96 0.24 9.24
C ILE A 59 -2.54 -1.15 9.06
N GLY A 60 -2.03 -2.11 9.80
CA GLY A 60 -2.46 -3.49 9.67
C GLY A 60 -1.61 -4.50 10.40
N PHE A 61 -2.13 -5.71 10.58
CA PHE A 61 -1.42 -6.78 11.28
C PHE A 61 -0.08 -7.10 10.63
N LEU A 62 -0.02 -7.13 9.30
CA LEU A 62 1.21 -7.41 8.58
C LEU A 62 1.37 -6.45 7.40
N ASN A 63 2.41 -5.62 7.45
CA ASN A 63 2.73 -4.67 6.38
C ASN A 63 4.04 -5.06 5.72
N ARG A 64 3.99 -5.53 4.47
CA ARG A 64 5.16 -5.97 3.70
C ARG A 64 5.58 -4.91 2.68
N ARG A 65 6.90 -4.70 2.54
CA ARG A 65 7.50 -3.85 1.51
C ARG A 65 8.35 -4.68 0.56
N GLU A 66 8.10 -4.55 -0.73
CA GLU A 66 9.01 -5.11 -1.73
C GLU A 66 10.27 -4.24 -1.86
N ASN A 67 11.39 -4.90 -2.12
CA ASN A 67 12.72 -4.29 -2.24
C ASN A 67 13.22 -3.48 -1.02
N ALA A 68 12.75 -3.83 0.18
CA ALA A 68 13.26 -3.29 1.45
C ALA A 68 14.26 -4.24 2.11
N PRO A 69 15.22 -3.71 2.91
CA PRO A 69 16.12 -4.55 3.69
C PRO A 69 15.32 -5.43 4.67
N TRP A 70 15.89 -6.59 5.03
CA TRP A 70 15.18 -7.65 5.75
C TRP A 70 14.47 -7.17 7.03
N TYR A 71 15.06 -6.20 7.74
CA TYR A 71 14.50 -5.62 8.97
C TYR A 71 13.29 -4.69 8.72
N ALA A 72 13.19 -4.06 7.53
CA ALA A 72 12.09 -3.16 7.15
C ALA A 72 11.12 -3.80 6.14
N LYS A 73 11.36 -5.08 5.82
CA LYS A 73 10.59 -5.84 4.83
C LYS A 73 9.19 -6.17 5.33
N VAL A 74 9.03 -6.42 6.64
CA VAL A 74 7.75 -6.68 7.28
C VAL A 74 7.69 -5.87 8.56
N ILE A 75 6.68 -5.00 8.66
CA ILE A 75 6.45 -4.16 9.84
C ILE A 75 5.05 -4.49 10.34
N PRO A 76 4.88 -4.91 11.60
CA PRO A 76 3.57 -5.18 12.17
C PRO A 76 2.90 -3.88 12.62
N PHE A 77 1.56 -3.89 12.66
CA PHE A 77 0.66 -2.83 13.13
C PHE A 77 0.70 -1.50 12.36
N ILE A 78 1.84 -0.80 12.33
CA ILE A 78 1.96 0.54 11.72
C ILE A 78 3.29 0.65 11.00
N ALA A 79 3.24 0.87 9.69
CA ALA A 79 4.38 1.07 8.82
C ALA A 79 4.31 2.44 8.13
N ILE A 80 5.20 3.35 8.51
CA ILE A 80 5.33 4.64 7.85
C ILE A 80 6.37 4.50 6.74
N ARG A 81 6.00 4.86 5.51
CA ARG A 81 6.86 4.77 4.33
C ARG A 81 7.04 6.14 3.72
N ASN A 82 8.28 6.61 3.68
CA ASN A 82 8.66 7.70 2.80
C ASN A 82 9.15 7.09 1.49
N GLY A 83 8.43 7.36 0.39
CA GLY A 83 8.90 7.01 -0.94
C GLY A 83 10.24 7.68 -1.22
N LYS A 84 11.05 7.10 -2.09
CA LYS A 84 12.25 7.78 -2.57
C LYS A 84 11.78 9.05 -3.29
N SER A 85 12.02 10.21 -2.71
CA SER A 85 11.88 11.46 -3.45
C SER A 85 12.85 11.33 -4.61
N LYS A 86 12.36 11.40 -5.86
CA LYS A 86 13.26 11.66 -6.99
C LYS A 86 14.07 12.89 -6.59
N LYS A 87 15.35 12.70 -6.31
CA LYS A 87 16.31 13.79 -6.37
C LYS A 87 16.51 13.99 -7.85
N GLU A 88 15.92 15.06 -8.35
CA GLU A 88 16.31 15.65 -9.64
C GLU A 88 17.79 16.04 -9.60
#